data_AF-B6HWD5-F1
#
_entry.id   AF-B6HWD5-F1
#
_cell.length_a   1.000
_cell.length_b   1.000
_cell.length_c   1.000
_cell.angle_alpha   90.00
_cell.angle_beta   90.00
_cell.angle_gamma   90.00
#
_symmetry.space_group_name_H-M   'P 1'
#
loop_
_entity.id
_entity.type
_entity.pdbx_description
1 polymer ?
#
loop_
_entity_poly.entity_id
_entity_poly.type
_entity_poly.pdbx_seq_one_letter_code
_entity_poly.pdbx_strand_id
1 'polypeptide(L)'
;IEKEYERRIAAINAVIAVCDAEEGAPSRRRVTQKRSADDVDMPPAAPLSKRQNPTASDKSDDMFSKAIASVCVKSPTERPTICFICLGSPSLPQRERLRMYKNPGSLSRHFVNRHIKPFSNDMYCECSICGEKLESKSALLNHAERVHGTVSRSSKTALGLA
;
A
#
# COMPACT_ATOMS: atom_id res chain seq x y z
N ILE A 1 35.53 6.15 17.29
CA ILE A 1 34.49 6.09 16.23
C ILE A 1 34.14 4.63 15.92
N GLU A 2 35.12 3.78 15.61
CA GLU A 2 34.91 2.35 15.30
C GLU A 2 34.15 1.56 16.38
N LYS A 3 34.51 1.73 17.67
CA LYS A 3 33.81 1.07 18.79
C LYS A 3 32.31 1.43 18.90
N GLU A 4 31.93 2.61 18.43
CA GLU A 4 30.53 3.04 18.40
C GLU A 4 29.78 2.40 17.23
N TYR A 5 30.44 2.22 16.08
CA TYR A 5 29.89 1.47 14.95
C TYR A 5 29.66 0.00 15.30
N GLU A 6 30.63 -0.64 15.98
CA GLU A 6 30.48 -2.02 16.45
C GLU A 6 29.31 -2.20 17.41
N ARG A 7 29.12 -1.26 18.34
CA ARG A 7 27.97 -1.27 19.26
C ARG A 7 26.63 -1.16 18.54
N ARG A 8 26.54 -0.31 17.51
CA ARG A 8 25.33 -0.16 16.70
C ARG A 8 25.02 -1.42 15.90
N ILE A 9 26.04 -2.03 15.27
CA ILE A 9 25.89 -3.27 14.51
C ILE A 9 25.43 -4.41 15.44
N ALA A 10 26.02 -4.53 16.64
CA ALA A 10 25.64 -5.55 17.62
C ALA A 10 24.19 -5.37 18.10
N ALA A 11 23.75 -4.14 18.36
CA ALA A 11 22.37 -3.85 18.74
C ALA A 11 21.38 -4.18 17.63
N ILE A 12 21.71 -3.88 16.36
CA ILE A 12 20.88 -4.21 15.20
C ILE A 12 20.75 -5.73 15.06
N ASN A 13 21.87 -6.47 15.13
CA ASN A 13 21.87 -7.92 15.04
C ASN A 13 21.09 -8.58 16.19
N ALA A 14 21.15 -8.00 17.40
CA ALA A 14 20.39 -8.48 18.55
C ALA A 14 18.86 -8.30 18.34
N VAL A 15 18.42 -7.18 17.76
CA VAL A 15 16.99 -6.97 17.45
C VAL A 15 16.53 -7.94 16.37
N ILE A 16 17.35 -8.19 15.34
CA ILE A 16 17.04 -9.18 14.29
C ILE A 16 16.88 -10.59 14.90
N ALA A 17 17.79 -11.00 15.79
CA ALA A 17 17.73 -12.31 16.44
C ALA A 17 16.50 -12.48 17.36
N VAL A 18 15.98 -11.40 17.93
CA VAL A 18 14.76 -11.45 18.76
C VAL A 18 13.48 -11.47 17.89
N CYS A 19 13.52 -10.89 16.70
CA CYS A 19 12.36 -10.79 15.82
C CYS A 19 11.97 -12.10 15.11
N ASP A 20 12.77 -13.18 15.22
CA ASP A 20 12.44 -14.51 14.69
C ASP A 20 11.70 -15.41 15.71
N ALA A 21 11.25 -14.86 16.84
CA ALA A 21 10.38 -15.59 17.76
C ALA A 21 8.95 -15.68 17.19
N GLU A 22 8.57 -16.84 16.63
CA GLU A 22 7.17 -17.18 16.40
C GLU A 22 6.40 -17.05 17.73
N GLU A 23 5.50 -16.08 17.83
CA GLU A 23 4.49 -16.05 18.89
C GLU A 23 3.62 -17.31 18.73
N GLY A 24 3.93 -18.33 19.54
CA GLY A 24 3.23 -19.61 19.53
C GLY A 24 1.72 -19.43 19.68
N ALA A 25 0.97 -20.19 18.88
CA ALA A 25 -0.50 -20.16 18.91
C ALA A 25 -1.05 -20.39 20.32
N PRO A 26 -2.16 -19.72 20.72
CA PRO A 26 -2.83 -20.04 21.96
C PRO A 26 -3.24 -21.52 21.97
N SER A 27 -2.72 -22.26 22.95
CA SER A 27 -3.06 -23.66 23.20
C SER A 27 -4.57 -23.80 23.42
N ARG A 28 -5.31 -24.10 22.36
CA ARG A 28 -6.71 -24.53 22.48
C ARG A 28 -6.70 -26.02 22.76
N ARG A 29 -7.14 -26.35 23.97
CA ARG A 29 -7.18 -27.67 24.58
C ARG A 29 -7.59 -28.76 23.59
N ARG A 30 -6.78 -29.81 23.54
CA ARG A 30 -7.02 -31.09 22.89
C ARG A 30 -8.30 -31.71 23.48
N VAL A 31 -9.43 -31.53 22.80
CA VAL A 31 -10.59 -32.41 23.02
C VAL A 31 -10.27 -33.72 22.31
N THR A 32 -10.14 -34.74 23.13
CA THR A 32 -9.90 -36.15 22.81
C THR A 32 -10.78 -36.64 21.65
N GLN A 33 -10.20 -36.80 20.47
CA GLN A 33 -10.77 -37.66 19.43
C GLN A 33 -10.42 -39.11 19.75
N LYS A 34 -11.45 -39.86 20.15
CA LYS A 34 -11.45 -41.30 20.35
C LYS A 34 -11.16 -41.97 19.00
N ARG A 35 -10.01 -42.64 18.88
CA ARG A 35 -9.73 -43.59 17.79
C ARG A 35 -10.12 -44.98 18.28
N SER A 36 -11.05 -45.63 17.58
CA SER A 36 -11.18 -47.09 17.57
C SER A 36 -10.62 -47.59 16.24
N ALA A 37 -9.82 -48.66 16.32
CA ALA A 37 -9.27 -49.42 15.21
C ALA A 37 -10.38 -50.14 14.45
N ASP A 38 -10.19 -50.37 13.15
CA ASP A 38 -10.19 -51.70 12.51
C ASP A 38 -9.91 -51.59 11.00
N ASP A 39 -9.53 -52.73 10.44
CA ASP A 39 -8.70 -53.03 9.26
C ASP A 39 -9.45 -53.07 7.90
N VAL A 40 -8.70 -53.38 6.82
CA VAL A 40 -9.01 -53.87 5.45
C VAL A 40 -9.29 -52.94 4.22
N ASP A 41 -8.31 -52.99 3.30
CA ASP A 41 -8.23 -53.10 1.82
C ASP A 41 -9.23 -52.46 0.79
N MET A 42 -8.63 -51.99 -0.33
CA MET A 42 -9.08 -51.58 -1.69
C MET A 42 -9.43 -50.11 -2.09
N PRO A 43 -8.98 -49.62 -3.29
CA PRO A 43 -9.18 -48.26 -3.87
C PRO A 43 -10.42 -48.23 -4.81
N PRO A 44 -10.78 -47.18 -5.61
CA PRO A 44 -10.11 -45.91 -5.97
C PRO A 44 -11.01 -44.64 -5.88
N ALA A 45 -10.46 -43.43 -6.09
CA ALA A 45 -11.07 -42.32 -6.89
C ALA A 45 -10.48 -40.91 -6.62
N ALA A 46 -10.19 -40.22 -7.73
CA ALA A 46 -10.18 -38.77 -8.00
C ALA A 46 -9.46 -37.77 -7.04
N PRO A 47 -8.58 -36.90 -7.57
CA PRO A 47 -8.12 -35.73 -6.82
C PRO A 47 -9.25 -34.70 -6.74
N LEU A 48 -9.99 -34.74 -5.62
CA LEU A 48 -10.96 -33.72 -5.26
C LEU A 48 -10.25 -32.37 -5.08
N SER A 49 -10.85 -31.36 -5.70
CA SER A 49 -10.42 -29.97 -5.73
C SER A 49 -10.14 -29.42 -4.33
N LYS A 50 -8.86 -29.09 -4.09
CA LYS A 50 -8.45 -28.28 -2.95
C LYS A 50 -9.04 -26.88 -3.15
N ARG A 51 -10.22 -26.65 -2.57
CA ARG A 51 -10.82 -25.32 -2.42
C ARG A 51 -9.90 -24.50 -1.52
N GLN A 52 -8.96 -23.78 -2.12
CA GLN A 52 -8.09 -22.85 -1.42
C GLN A 52 -8.96 -21.68 -0.95
N ASN A 53 -9.14 -21.56 0.37
CA ASN A 53 -9.74 -20.37 0.96
C ASN A 53 -8.71 -19.23 0.86
N PRO A 54 -9.05 -18.07 0.28
CA PRO A 54 -8.13 -16.94 0.19
C PRO A 54 -7.69 -16.49 1.58
N THR A 55 -6.38 -16.36 1.78
CA THR A 55 -5.80 -15.86 3.03
C THR A 55 -6.12 -14.37 3.20
N ALA A 56 -5.95 -13.84 4.42
CA ALA A 56 -6.18 -12.42 4.68
C ALA A 56 -5.23 -11.51 3.87
N SER A 57 -4.02 -12.00 3.54
CA SER A 57 -3.03 -11.31 2.70
C SER A 57 -3.51 -11.15 1.25
N ASP A 58 -4.10 -12.21 0.69
CA ASP A 58 -4.61 -12.19 -0.70
C ASP A 58 -5.69 -11.11 -0.89
N LYS A 59 -6.47 -10.84 0.17
CA LYS A 59 -7.51 -9.80 0.14
C LYS A 59 -6.94 -8.39 0.18
N SER A 60 -5.88 -8.14 0.96
CA SER A 60 -5.26 -6.80 1.01
C SER A 60 -4.59 -6.46 -0.32
N ASP A 61 -3.91 -7.42 -0.94
CA ASP A 61 -3.20 -7.19 -2.20
C ASP A 61 -4.17 -6.93 -3.36
N ASP A 62 -5.31 -7.62 -3.37
CA ASP A 62 -6.42 -7.37 -4.31
C ASP A 62 -7.00 -5.95 -4.13
N MET A 63 -7.15 -5.47 -2.88
CA MET A 63 -7.64 -4.10 -2.62
C MET A 63 -6.68 -3.03 -3.13
N PHE A 64 -5.37 -3.19 -2.89
CA PHE A 64 -4.37 -2.24 -3.41
C PHE A 64 -4.29 -2.28 -4.93
N SER A 65 -4.33 -3.46 -5.52
CA SER A 65 -4.32 -3.63 -6.99
C SER A 65 -5.51 -2.90 -7.63
N LYS A 66 -6.72 -3.05 -7.06
CA LYS A 66 -7.92 -2.32 -7.51
C LYS A 66 -7.78 -0.81 -7.34
N ALA A 67 -7.23 -0.35 -6.22
CA ALA A 67 -7.01 1.08 -5.98
C ALA A 67 -6.00 1.67 -6.96
N ILE A 68 -4.90 0.97 -7.26
CA ILE A 68 -3.89 1.37 -8.25
C ILE A 68 -4.53 1.53 -9.63
N ALA A 69 -5.34 0.54 -10.05
CA ALA A 69 -6.08 0.62 -11.30
C ALA A 69 -7.06 1.80 -11.33
N SER A 70 -7.71 2.10 -10.21
CA SER A 70 -8.67 3.23 -10.12
C SER A 70 -8.02 4.60 -10.21
N VAL A 71 -6.75 4.76 -9.81
CA VAL A 71 -6.05 6.05 -9.86
C VAL A 71 -5.29 6.27 -11.16
N CYS A 72 -5.11 5.26 -12.00
CA CYS A 72 -4.51 5.41 -13.33
C CYS A 72 -5.61 5.59 -14.37
N VAL A 73 -5.84 6.83 -14.82
CA VAL A 73 -6.95 7.12 -15.71
C VAL A 73 -6.67 6.67 -17.13
N LYS A 74 -7.70 6.13 -17.81
CA LYS A 74 -7.62 5.74 -19.23
C LYS A 74 -8.14 6.84 -20.15
N SER A 75 -8.92 7.77 -19.61
CA SER A 75 -9.50 8.89 -20.33
C SER A 75 -9.43 10.19 -19.51
N PRO A 76 -9.35 11.38 -20.14
CA PRO A 76 -9.26 12.65 -19.42
C PRO A 76 -10.50 13.02 -18.58
N THR A 77 -11.63 12.34 -18.81
CA THR A 77 -12.90 12.57 -18.10
C THR A 77 -13.00 11.78 -16.81
N GLU A 78 -12.18 10.74 -16.62
CA GLU A 78 -12.13 9.96 -15.40
C GLU A 78 -11.52 10.78 -14.26
N ARG A 79 -12.19 10.75 -13.11
CA ARG A 79 -11.80 11.52 -11.93
C ARG A 79 -11.81 10.62 -10.69
N PRO A 80 -10.65 10.19 -10.19
CA PRO A 80 -10.60 9.28 -9.05
C PRO A 80 -11.04 9.96 -7.76
N THR A 81 -11.31 9.14 -6.75
CA THR A 81 -11.63 9.56 -5.39
C THR A 81 -10.61 9.09 -4.36
N ILE A 82 -9.52 8.44 -4.78
CA ILE A 82 -8.40 8.02 -3.94
C ILE A 82 -7.17 8.86 -4.31
N CYS A 83 -6.38 9.27 -3.31
CA CYS A 83 -5.15 10.02 -3.56
C CYS A 83 -4.01 9.10 -3.95
N PHE A 84 -3.51 9.22 -5.18
CA PHE A 84 -2.42 8.39 -5.70
C PHE A 84 -1.11 8.52 -4.87
N ILE A 85 -0.83 9.72 -4.33
CA ILE A 85 0.35 9.92 -3.44
C ILE A 85 0.16 9.19 -2.11
N CYS A 86 -1.00 9.32 -1.46
CA CYS A 86 -1.29 8.56 -0.23
C CYS A 86 -1.24 7.05 -0.50
N LEU A 87 -1.83 6.60 -1.60
CA LEU A 87 -1.83 5.20 -2.01
C LEU A 87 -0.40 4.65 -2.16
N GLY A 88 0.48 5.43 -2.77
CA GLY A 88 1.89 5.10 -3.00
C GLY A 88 2.81 5.30 -1.79
N SER A 89 2.32 5.82 -0.66
CA SER A 89 3.16 6.12 0.52
C SER A 89 3.19 4.94 1.50
N PRO A 90 4.25 4.11 1.55
CA PRO A 90 4.32 2.94 2.43
C PRO A 90 4.39 3.30 3.93
N SER A 91 4.78 4.53 4.25
CA SER A 91 4.83 5.05 5.63
C SER A 91 3.45 5.30 6.24
N LEU A 92 2.39 5.33 5.44
CA LEU A 92 1.02 5.53 5.92
C LEU A 92 0.34 4.18 6.19
N PRO A 93 -0.52 4.09 7.23
CA PRO A 93 -1.31 2.89 7.46
C PRO A 93 -2.30 2.65 6.30
N GLN A 94 -2.67 1.38 6.06
CA GLN A 94 -3.55 0.98 4.96
C GLN A 94 -4.82 1.85 4.85
N ARG A 95 -5.45 2.19 5.97
CA ARG A 95 -6.67 3.03 6.01
C ARG A 95 -6.47 4.43 5.41
N GLU A 96 -5.27 5.00 5.50
CA GLU A 96 -4.96 6.31 4.92
C GLU A 96 -4.60 6.18 3.44
N ARG A 97 -3.85 5.13 3.09
CA ARG A 97 -3.46 4.85 1.70
C ARG A 97 -4.67 4.59 0.80
N LEU A 98 -5.66 3.86 1.32
CA LEU A 98 -6.89 3.50 0.62
C LEU A 98 -8.07 4.45 0.91
N ARG A 99 -7.80 5.62 1.51
CA ARG A 99 -8.87 6.57 1.86
C ARG A 99 -9.58 7.07 0.60
N MET A 100 -10.87 6.79 0.54
CA MET A 100 -11.77 7.35 -0.47
C MET A 100 -12.34 8.69 0.00
N TYR A 101 -12.34 9.68 -0.90
CA TYR A 101 -12.93 11.00 -0.69
C TYR A 101 -14.35 11.04 -1.25
N LYS A 102 -15.20 11.91 -0.67
CA LYS A 102 -16.63 12.02 -1.04
C LYS A 102 -16.84 12.29 -2.54
N ASN A 103 -15.95 13.08 -3.13
CA ASN A 103 -15.97 13.43 -4.55
C ASN A 103 -14.57 13.88 -5.02
N PRO A 104 -14.33 13.93 -6.35
CA PRO A 104 -13.03 14.37 -6.88
C PRO A 104 -12.60 15.76 -6.42
N GLY A 105 -13.53 16.70 -6.22
CA GLY A 105 -13.20 18.04 -5.72
C GLY A 105 -12.61 18.02 -4.31
N SER A 106 -13.12 17.16 -3.43
CA SER A 106 -12.58 16.97 -2.08
C SER A 106 -11.21 16.28 -2.10
N LEU A 107 -10.98 15.35 -3.05
CA LEU A 107 -9.67 14.77 -3.30
C LEU A 107 -8.67 15.84 -3.77
N SER A 108 -9.03 16.64 -4.77
CA SER A 108 -8.20 17.74 -5.29
C SER A 108 -7.76 18.71 -4.19
N ARG A 109 -8.66 19.06 -3.28
CA ARG A 109 -8.34 19.94 -2.13
C ARG A 109 -7.33 19.28 -1.19
N HIS A 110 -7.53 18.01 -0.89
CA HIS A 110 -6.60 17.24 -0.08
C HIS A 110 -5.21 17.17 -0.73
N PHE A 111 -5.16 16.84 -2.02
CA PHE A 111 -3.93 16.78 -2.80
C PHE A 111 -3.15 18.10 -2.72
N VAL A 112 -3.82 19.22 -2.98
CA VAL A 112 -3.16 20.53 -2.92
C VAL A 112 -2.64 20.85 -1.51
N ASN A 113 -3.46 20.65 -0.48
CA ASN A 113 -3.09 21.06 0.87
C ASN A 113 -2.04 20.16 1.52
N ARG A 114 -2.08 18.84 1.29
CA ARG A 114 -1.16 17.88 1.92
C ARG A 114 0.08 17.61 1.07
N HIS A 115 -0.01 17.71 -0.26
CA HIS A 115 1.04 17.25 -1.16
C HIS A 115 1.57 18.31 -2.13
N ILE A 116 1.02 19.53 -2.16
CA ILE A 116 1.52 20.59 -3.06
C ILE A 116 1.99 21.80 -2.27
N LYS A 117 1.17 22.34 -1.37
CA LYS A 117 1.55 23.52 -0.56
C LYS A 117 2.80 23.31 0.31
N PRO A 118 3.00 22.16 0.97
CA PRO A 118 4.17 21.97 1.82
C PRO A 118 5.50 21.87 1.05
N PHE A 119 5.44 21.62 -0.27
CA PHE A 119 6.64 21.47 -1.09
C PHE A 119 7.08 22.79 -1.71
N SER A 120 8.41 22.94 -1.76
CA SER A 120 9.09 23.98 -2.52
C SER A 120 8.95 23.74 -4.03
N ASN A 121 9.22 24.77 -4.84
CA ASN A 121 9.04 24.68 -6.29
C ASN A 121 10.09 23.79 -6.98
N ASP A 122 11.27 23.71 -6.40
CA ASP A 122 12.43 22.89 -6.78
C ASP A 122 12.34 21.44 -6.25
N MET A 123 11.15 21.01 -5.84
CA MET A 123 10.91 19.63 -5.43
C MET A 123 11.21 18.65 -6.58
N TYR A 124 11.89 17.57 -6.20
CA TYR A 124 12.01 16.35 -7.00
C TYR A 124 11.26 15.19 -6.33
N CYS A 125 10.42 14.47 -7.06
CA CYS A 125 9.83 13.21 -6.59
C CYS A 125 9.61 12.21 -7.71
N GLU A 126 9.56 10.92 -7.35
CA GLU A 126 9.17 9.83 -8.26
C GLU A 126 7.75 9.36 -7.89
N CYS A 127 6.87 9.22 -8.89
CA CYS A 127 5.53 8.72 -8.65
C CYS A 127 5.58 7.22 -8.32
N SER A 128 5.28 6.82 -7.08
CA SER A 128 5.32 5.41 -6.67
C SER A 128 4.27 4.52 -7.34
N ILE A 129 3.36 5.08 -8.13
CA ILE A 129 2.33 4.32 -8.87
C ILE A 129 2.80 3.94 -10.27
N CYS A 130 3.50 4.84 -10.98
CA CYS A 130 3.93 4.60 -12.37
C CYS A 130 5.44 4.78 -12.63
N GLY A 131 6.22 5.20 -11.64
CA GLY A 131 7.67 5.41 -11.72
C GLY A 131 8.12 6.69 -12.44
N GLU A 132 7.20 7.60 -12.81
CA GLU A 132 7.57 8.84 -13.50
C GLU A 132 8.33 9.79 -12.56
N LYS A 133 9.48 10.29 -13.01
CA LYS A 133 10.31 11.26 -12.28
C LYS A 133 9.82 12.68 -12.56
N LEU A 134 9.61 13.46 -11.52
CA LEU A 134 8.99 14.77 -11.55
C LEU A 134 9.94 15.79 -10.91
N GLU A 135 10.49 16.67 -11.74
CA GLU A 135 11.59 17.58 -11.34
C GLU A 135 11.09 18.95 -10.84
N SER A 136 9.78 19.15 -10.79
CA SER A 136 9.20 20.39 -10.30
C SER A 136 7.77 20.20 -9.83
N LYS A 137 7.30 21.19 -9.06
CA LYS A 137 5.91 21.29 -8.63
C LYS A 137 4.92 21.36 -9.81
N SER A 138 5.26 22.07 -10.89
CA SER A 138 4.44 22.13 -12.09
C SER A 138 4.39 20.78 -12.82
N ALA A 139 5.52 20.06 -12.89
CA ALA A 139 5.56 18.70 -13.43
C ALA A 139 4.64 17.76 -12.65
N LEU A 140 4.65 17.82 -11.31
CA LEU A 140 3.74 17.02 -10.49
C LEU A 140 2.26 17.35 -10.73
N LEU A 141 1.90 18.63 -10.87
CA LEU A 141 0.52 19.02 -11.15
C LEU A 141 0.03 18.51 -12.52
N ASN A 142 0.86 18.67 -13.56
CA ASN A 142 0.56 18.18 -14.89
C ASN A 142 0.45 16.64 -14.92
N HIS A 143 1.37 15.97 -14.22
CA HIS A 143 1.36 14.51 -14.07
C HIS A 143 0.09 14.03 -13.36
N ALA A 144 -0.28 14.67 -12.25
CA ALA A 144 -1.48 14.35 -11.48
C ALA A 144 -2.75 14.48 -12.33
N GLU A 145 -2.84 15.51 -13.19
CA GLU A 145 -3.98 15.68 -14.09
C GLU A 145 -4.00 14.65 -15.22
N ARG A 146 -2.87 14.47 -15.93
CA ARG A 146 -2.78 13.62 -17.13
C ARG A 146 -2.84 12.13 -16.83
N VAL A 147 -2.14 11.69 -15.78
CA VAL A 147 -1.97 10.26 -15.46
C VAL A 147 -2.97 9.80 -14.41
N HIS A 148 -3.33 10.71 -13.49
CA HIS A 148 -4.15 10.39 -12.32
C HIS A 148 -5.46 11.18 -12.22
N GLY A 149 -5.87 11.92 -13.26
CA GLY A 149 -7.15 12.66 -13.31
C GLY A 149 -7.37 13.66 -12.16
N THR A 150 -6.32 13.97 -11.38
CA THR A 150 -6.40 14.80 -10.18
C THR A 150 -6.03 16.23 -10.53
N VAL A 151 -7.04 17.09 -10.65
CA VAL A 151 -6.81 18.50 -11.04
C VAL A 151 -6.63 19.41 -9.84
N SER A 152 -5.78 20.42 -9.97
CA SER A 152 -5.74 21.57 -9.06
C SER A 152 -6.47 22.77 -9.68
N ARG A 153 -7.57 23.23 -9.09
CA ARG A 153 -8.26 24.47 -9.52
C ARG A 153 -7.71 25.73 -8.86
N SER A 154 -6.59 25.63 -8.15
CA SER A 154 -5.94 26.77 -7.49
C SER A 154 -5.16 27.61 -8.50
N SER A 155 -5.11 28.94 -8.30
CA SER A 155 -4.29 29.81 -9.13
C SER A 155 -2.81 29.48 -8.98
N LYS A 156 -2.01 29.75 -10.02
CA LYS A 156 -0.54 29.56 -9.99
C LYS A 156 0.08 30.28 -8.80
N THR A 157 -0.37 31.49 -8.50
CA THR A 157 0.04 32.28 -7.31
C THR A 157 -0.29 31.57 -6.00
N ALA A 158 -1.49 31.00 -5.86
CA ALA A 158 -1.88 30.26 -4.65
C ALA A 158 -1.12 28.93 -4.48
N LEU A 159 -0.47 28.45 -5.54
CA LEU A 159 0.41 27.28 -5.54
C LEU A 159 1.89 27.65 -5.42
N GLY A 160 2.23 28.94 -5.38
CA GLY A 160 3.60 29.44 -5.28
C GLY A 160 4.39 29.36 -6.58
N LEU A 161 3.75 29.12 -7.74
CA LEU A 161 4.40 28.98 -9.06
C LEU A 161 4.58 30.33 -9.77
N ALA A 162 4.84 31.41 -9.03
CA ALA A 162 5.02 32.75 -9.58
C ALA A 162 6.43 32.96 -10.15
#